data_AF-A0A363T4N3-F1
#
_entry.id   AF-A0A363T4N3-F1
#
_cell.length_a   1.000
_cell.length_b   1.000
_cell.length_c   1.000
_cell.angle_alpha   90.00
_cell.angle_beta   90.00
_cell.angle_gamma   90.00
#
_symmetry.space_group_name_H-M   'P 1'
#
loop_
_entity.id
_entity.type
_entity.pdbx_description
1 polymer ?
#
loop_
_entity_poly.entity_id
_entity_poly.type
_entity_poly.pdbx_seq_one_letter_code
_entity_poly.pdbx_strand_id
1 'polypeptide(L)'
;MKRKYVIFLILGLLLIAITVWQIPTAQKGLEVIKLPDTNPPVTIIAPSNTAPASRPTVLIAHGFAGSSVLMRGFALTLAQAGYTTVSWDFKGHGENPTPLSLSNESSGLLEDSEAALAQAVAAEAANPDQVAILGHSMGSGVALEYGIVHPDTNATIAISPVRQTVTPELPRNLLLMAGSREQQFVANAKKLLETAGGENNNYSAGSARKLVIIPNVEHISILFSPLAHTAARAWLDATYGAQAGAINYTDRRILWFGMGIIGFILVSNAVVNTIQPTSNESLGVKPRWLRLVALLAGSLVSSLLLWLASLGGLQISQLLGLVVGGFLIAWFGTAGVINLLILRPKFSWPKGKEITKGLVVFAALWLGVGLIGNYVWLPWLLIPQRLILWIPAFIVLLPWFYAVGEASRPARPAGQLGWWLYQVIVVLAGLFLALTLYPGLGFIFIILPLIPVILGLHMLAISAKHGSWAFAIPGAMFTAWLLLAVFPLQ
;
A
#
# COMPACT_ATOMS: atom_id res chain seq x y z
N MET A 1 24.33 25.90 12.28
CA MET A 1 24.02 24.46 12.12
C MET A 1 25.33 23.66 12.20
N LYS A 2 25.40 22.47 12.85
CA LYS A 2 26.65 21.68 12.89
C LYS A 2 27.02 21.17 11.50
N ARG A 3 28.33 21.05 11.17
CA ARG A 3 28.85 20.60 9.87
C ARG A 3 28.15 19.34 9.33
N LYS A 4 27.92 18.34 10.18
CA LYS A 4 27.23 17.09 9.79
C LYS A 4 25.81 17.31 9.25
N TYR A 5 25.06 18.27 9.77
CA TYR A 5 23.68 18.53 9.32
C TYR A 5 23.65 19.34 8.02
N VAL A 6 24.68 20.16 7.76
CA VAL A 6 24.86 20.80 6.45
C VAL A 6 25.11 19.74 5.38
N ILE A 7 25.95 18.73 5.68
CA ILE A 7 26.18 17.58 4.79
C ILE A 7 24.87 16.81 4.55
N PHE A 8 24.10 16.52 5.60
CA PHE A 8 22.80 15.85 5.46
C PHE A 8 21.83 16.64 4.57
N LEU A 9 21.79 17.97 4.73
CA LEU A 9 20.94 18.82 3.90
C LEU A 9 21.34 18.74 2.42
N ILE A 10 22.62 18.91 2.10
CA ILE A 10 23.12 18.88 0.72
C ILE A 10 22.87 17.51 0.08
N LEU A 11 23.28 16.43 0.77
CA LEU A 11 23.07 15.07 0.26
C LEU A 11 21.59 14.74 0.11
N GLY A 12 20.77 15.15 1.08
CA GLY A 12 19.33 14.93 1.06
C GLY A 12 18.67 15.62 -0.14
N LEU A 13 18.99 16.89 -0.38
CA LEU A 13 18.48 17.65 -1.53
C LEU A 13 18.92 17.04 -2.87
N LEU A 14 20.17 16.56 -2.96
CA LEU A 14 20.66 15.87 -4.16
C LEU A 14 19.88 14.58 -4.44
N LEU A 15 19.66 13.75 -3.42
CA LEU A 15 18.88 12.52 -3.56
C LEU A 15 17.43 12.79 -3.97
N ILE A 16 16.82 13.83 -3.41
CA ILE A 16 15.47 14.27 -3.79
C ILE A 16 15.45 14.72 -5.25
N ALA A 17 16.40 15.55 -5.67
CA ALA A 17 16.48 16.05 -7.05
C ALA A 17 16.64 14.89 -8.06
N ILE A 18 17.51 13.92 -7.78
CA ILE A 18 17.67 12.72 -8.61
C ILE A 18 16.36 11.93 -8.67
N THR A 19 15.68 11.75 -7.53
CA THR A 19 14.43 10.99 -7.46
C THR A 19 13.32 11.64 -8.28
N VAL A 20 13.12 12.95 -8.11
CA VAL A 20 12.12 13.74 -8.85
C VAL A 20 12.41 13.75 -10.34
N TRP A 21 13.68 13.72 -10.73
CA TRP A 21 14.07 13.62 -12.13
C TRP A 21 13.82 12.22 -12.71
N GLN A 22 14.17 11.16 -11.97
CA GLN A 22 14.17 9.79 -12.50
C GLN A 22 12.78 9.16 -12.57
N ILE A 23 11.89 9.38 -11.59
CA ILE A 23 10.57 8.72 -11.57
C ILE A 23 9.72 9.02 -12.81
N PRO A 24 9.59 10.28 -13.28
CA PRO A 24 8.80 10.60 -14.47
C PRO A 24 9.35 9.99 -15.76
N THR A 25 10.65 9.67 -15.84
CA THR A 25 11.25 9.09 -17.06
C THR A 25 10.63 7.77 -17.47
N ALA A 26 10.03 7.03 -16.54
CA ALA A 26 9.31 5.78 -16.80
C ALA A 26 8.10 5.95 -17.74
N GLN A 27 7.56 7.16 -17.84
CA GLN A 27 6.42 7.50 -18.70
C GLN A 27 6.86 8.11 -20.04
N LYS A 28 8.18 8.23 -20.31
CA LYS A 28 8.67 8.78 -21.56
C LYS A 28 8.17 7.95 -22.74
N GLY A 29 7.56 8.62 -23.72
CA GLY A 29 6.98 7.98 -24.91
C GLY A 29 5.58 7.38 -24.70
N LEU A 30 5.00 7.58 -23.51
CA LEU A 30 3.65 7.15 -23.18
C LEU A 30 2.72 8.34 -22.99
N GLU A 31 1.47 8.17 -23.40
CA GLU A 31 0.35 9.01 -23.00
C GLU A 31 -0.32 8.42 -21.74
N VAL A 32 -0.78 9.30 -20.86
CA VAL A 32 -1.50 8.92 -19.64
C VAL A 32 -2.82 9.69 -19.64
N ILE A 33 -3.92 8.97 -19.86
CA ILE A 33 -5.27 9.54 -19.87
C ILE A 33 -5.91 9.17 -18.53
N LYS A 34 -6.38 10.16 -17.79
CA LYS A 34 -7.12 9.98 -16.53
C LYS A 34 -8.56 10.35 -16.74
N LEU A 35 -9.46 9.47 -16.28
CA LEU A 35 -10.90 9.66 -16.24
C LEU A 35 -11.33 9.60 -14.75
N PRO A 36 -11.06 10.64 -13.95
CA PRO A 36 -11.34 10.61 -12.51
C PRO A 36 -12.83 10.71 -12.18
N ASP A 37 -13.64 11.26 -13.08
CA ASP A 37 -15.07 11.51 -12.88
C ASP A 37 -15.96 10.32 -13.32
N THR A 38 -15.35 9.27 -13.85
CA THR A 38 -16.08 8.05 -14.22
C THR A 38 -16.26 7.12 -13.02
N ASN A 39 -17.14 6.13 -13.16
CA ASN A 39 -17.39 5.13 -12.12
C ASN A 39 -17.24 3.71 -12.69
N PRO A 40 -16.14 2.99 -12.40
CA PRO A 40 -15.03 3.40 -11.53
C PRO A 40 -14.14 4.48 -12.18
N PRO A 41 -13.33 5.23 -11.39
CA PRO A 41 -12.27 6.08 -11.93
C PRO A 41 -11.25 5.25 -12.69
N VAL A 42 -10.89 5.70 -13.90
CA VAL A 42 -10.01 4.95 -14.82
C VAL A 42 -8.73 5.72 -15.13
N THR A 43 -7.62 5.01 -15.17
CA THR A 43 -6.35 5.49 -15.74
C THR A 43 -5.90 4.58 -16.88
N ILE A 44 -5.69 5.18 -18.04
CA ILE A 44 -5.21 4.54 -19.26
C ILE A 44 -3.77 4.97 -19.49
N ILE A 45 -2.92 4.01 -19.84
CA ILE A 45 -1.53 4.27 -20.27
C ILE A 45 -1.29 3.56 -21.59
N ALA A 46 -0.65 4.26 -22.50
CA ALA A 46 -0.59 3.88 -23.90
C ALA A 46 0.67 4.46 -24.58
N PRO A 47 1.20 3.85 -25.64
CA PRO A 47 2.18 4.50 -26.51
C PRO A 47 1.59 5.73 -27.22
N SER A 48 2.26 6.90 -27.17
CA SER A 48 1.70 8.17 -27.68
C SER A 48 1.55 8.26 -29.20
N ASN A 49 2.27 7.44 -29.97
CA ASN A 49 2.37 7.55 -31.43
C ASN A 49 1.74 6.36 -32.17
N THR A 50 0.80 5.66 -31.53
CA THR A 50 0.20 4.44 -32.07
C THR A 50 -1.31 4.48 -31.90
N ALA A 51 -2.05 4.28 -33.00
CA ALA A 51 -3.50 4.34 -33.01
C ALA A 51 -4.09 3.33 -32.01
N PRO A 52 -5.08 3.72 -31.17
CA PRO A 52 -5.71 2.83 -30.19
C PRO A 52 -6.19 1.49 -30.77
N ALA A 53 -6.83 1.51 -31.93
CA ALA A 53 -7.34 0.31 -32.62
C ALA A 53 -6.25 -0.71 -33.03
N SER A 54 -4.98 -0.31 -33.06
CA SER A 54 -3.85 -1.19 -33.42
C SER A 54 -3.16 -1.85 -32.23
N ARG A 55 -3.63 -1.60 -31.01
CA ARG A 55 -3.00 -2.04 -29.75
C ARG A 55 -3.94 -2.95 -28.98
N PRO A 56 -3.50 -4.16 -28.56
CA PRO A 56 -4.29 -4.94 -27.62
C PRO A 56 -4.45 -4.22 -26.28
N THR A 57 -5.62 -4.35 -25.69
CA THR A 57 -6.00 -3.75 -24.40
C THR A 57 -5.76 -4.75 -23.27
N VAL A 58 -5.11 -4.31 -22.20
CA VAL A 58 -4.90 -5.08 -20.99
C VAL A 58 -5.61 -4.37 -19.83
N LEU A 59 -6.67 -4.99 -19.34
CA LEU A 59 -7.35 -4.61 -18.10
C LEU A 59 -6.48 -5.01 -16.89
N ILE A 60 -6.30 -4.13 -15.91
CA ILE A 60 -5.43 -4.36 -14.76
C ILE A 60 -6.19 -4.11 -13.45
N ALA A 61 -6.55 -5.20 -12.77
CA ALA A 61 -7.25 -5.21 -11.50
C ALA A 61 -6.29 -5.26 -10.30
N HIS A 62 -6.47 -4.36 -9.33
CA HIS A 62 -5.65 -4.34 -8.10
C HIS A 62 -6.22 -5.26 -6.99
N GLY A 63 -5.39 -5.55 -5.99
CA GLY A 63 -5.81 -6.33 -4.81
C GLY A 63 -6.57 -5.49 -3.76
N PHE A 64 -7.06 -6.15 -2.71
CA PHE A 64 -7.69 -5.48 -1.57
C PHE A 64 -6.74 -4.49 -0.89
N ALA A 65 -7.25 -3.31 -0.51
CA ALA A 65 -6.47 -2.17 -0.02
C ALA A 65 -5.33 -1.75 -0.97
N GLY A 66 -5.48 -2.04 -2.27
CA GLY A 66 -4.64 -1.55 -3.35
C GLY A 66 -5.29 -0.40 -4.12
N SER A 67 -4.71 -0.08 -5.27
CA SER A 67 -5.24 0.86 -6.26
C SER A 67 -4.60 0.62 -7.63
N SER A 68 -5.10 1.31 -8.66
CA SER A 68 -4.45 1.47 -9.96
C SER A 68 -2.98 1.91 -9.84
N VAL A 69 -2.64 2.76 -8.87
CA VAL A 69 -1.27 3.22 -8.60
C VAL A 69 -0.38 2.06 -8.14
N LEU A 70 -0.89 1.16 -7.29
CA LEU A 70 -0.14 -0.03 -6.85
C LEU A 70 0.26 -0.93 -8.03
N MET A 71 -0.64 -1.05 -9.03
CA MET A 71 -0.42 -1.87 -10.22
C MET A 71 0.39 -1.18 -11.33
N ARG A 72 0.81 0.08 -11.11
CA ARG A 72 1.47 0.93 -12.12
C ARG A 72 2.73 0.32 -12.72
N GLY A 73 3.44 -0.55 -11.99
CA GLY A 73 4.62 -1.26 -12.51
C GLY A 73 4.31 -2.19 -13.68
N PHE A 74 3.22 -2.96 -13.58
CA PHE A 74 2.70 -3.76 -14.69
C PHE A 74 2.20 -2.86 -15.82
N ALA A 75 1.42 -1.83 -15.48
CA ALA A 75 0.85 -0.92 -16.47
C ALA A 75 1.93 -0.26 -17.34
N LEU A 76 2.99 0.28 -16.73
CA LEU A 76 4.09 0.89 -17.49
C LEU A 76 4.90 -0.15 -18.28
N THR A 77 5.14 -1.33 -17.73
CA THR A 77 5.90 -2.36 -18.45
C THR A 77 5.18 -2.84 -19.70
N LEU A 78 3.87 -3.03 -19.62
CA LEU A 78 3.06 -3.43 -20.75
C LEU A 78 2.84 -2.28 -21.73
N ALA A 79 2.62 -1.05 -21.25
CA ALA A 79 2.50 0.11 -22.13
C ALA A 79 3.79 0.39 -22.92
N GLN A 80 4.97 0.29 -22.27
CA GLN A 80 6.27 0.37 -22.96
C GLN A 80 6.48 -0.79 -23.95
N ALA A 81 5.80 -1.92 -23.76
CA ALA A 81 5.81 -3.05 -24.69
C ALA A 81 4.77 -2.91 -25.82
N GLY A 82 4.06 -1.78 -25.93
CA GLY A 82 3.14 -1.48 -27.04
C GLY A 82 1.66 -1.74 -26.75
N TYR A 83 1.30 -2.19 -25.55
CA TYR A 83 -0.08 -2.45 -25.16
C TYR A 83 -0.81 -1.19 -24.65
N THR A 84 -2.13 -1.15 -24.79
CA THR A 84 -2.96 -0.23 -24.02
C THR A 84 -3.22 -0.85 -22.65
N THR A 85 -2.91 -0.17 -21.56
CA THR A 85 -3.25 -0.65 -20.21
C THR A 85 -4.34 0.19 -19.60
N VAL A 86 -5.40 -0.45 -19.12
CA VAL A 86 -6.54 0.19 -18.47
C VAL A 86 -6.59 -0.31 -17.04
N SER A 87 -6.39 0.60 -16.08
CA SER A 87 -6.45 0.32 -14.65
C SER A 87 -7.54 1.18 -14.02
N TRP A 88 -8.23 0.64 -13.03
CA TRP A 88 -9.28 1.36 -12.31
C TRP A 88 -9.13 1.18 -10.81
N ASP A 89 -9.83 2.01 -10.05
CA ASP A 89 -9.95 1.84 -8.61
C ASP A 89 -11.31 1.23 -8.28
N PHE A 90 -11.31 0.04 -7.67
CA PHE A 90 -12.53 -0.62 -7.20
C PHE A 90 -13.28 0.25 -6.20
N LYS A 91 -14.59 0.04 -6.07
CA LYS A 91 -15.41 0.69 -5.03
C LYS A 91 -14.68 0.65 -3.67
N GLY A 92 -14.65 1.81 -3.03
CA GLY A 92 -14.06 2.05 -1.73
C GLY A 92 -12.55 2.19 -1.76
N HIS A 93 -11.86 1.96 -2.87
CA HIS A 93 -10.41 2.00 -2.97
C HIS A 93 -9.91 3.23 -3.72
N GLY A 94 -8.65 3.62 -3.48
CA GLY A 94 -7.98 4.69 -4.21
C GLY A 94 -8.83 5.97 -4.33
N GLU A 95 -9.04 6.42 -5.57
CA GLU A 95 -9.84 7.59 -5.94
C GLU A 95 -11.35 7.32 -5.98
N ASN A 96 -11.81 6.07 -5.87
CA ASN A 96 -13.22 5.72 -5.94
C ASN A 96 -13.96 6.02 -4.61
N PRO A 97 -14.90 6.98 -4.60
CA PRO A 97 -15.61 7.38 -3.38
C PRO A 97 -16.77 6.45 -3.02
N THR A 98 -17.22 5.59 -3.94
CA THR A 98 -18.37 4.71 -3.72
C THR A 98 -17.96 3.62 -2.73
N PRO A 99 -18.66 3.42 -1.59
CA PRO A 99 -18.23 2.44 -0.61
C PRO A 99 -18.20 0.99 -1.11
N LEU A 100 -17.28 0.19 -0.55
CA LEU A 100 -17.17 -1.23 -0.87
C LEU A 100 -18.31 -2.03 -0.20
N SER A 101 -19.09 -2.76 -0.98
CA SER A 101 -20.10 -3.69 -0.44
C SER A 101 -19.49 -5.08 -0.19
N LEU A 102 -19.42 -5.49 1.08
CA LEU A 102 -18.91 -6.79 1.49
C LEU A 102 -19.96 -7.93 1.36
N SER A 103 -21.20 -7.63 1.01
CA SER A 103 -22.27 -8.65 0.89
C SER A 103 -22.35 -9.30 -0.50
N ASN A 104 -21.82 -8.64 -1.54
CA ASN A 104 -21.89 -9.05 -2.95
C ASN A 104 -20.51 -8.97 -3.63
N GLU A 105 -19.44 -9.41 -2.95
CA GLU A 105 -18.05 -9.10 -3.34
C GLU A 105 -17.67 -9.51 -4.78
N SER A 106 -18.27 -10.52 -5.41
CA SER A 106 -17.88 -10.89 -6.78
C SER A 106 -18.58 -10.07 -7.87
N SER A 107 -19.91 -9.88 -7.80
CA SER A 107 -20.67 -9.24 -8.88
C SER A 107 -20.28 -7.76 -9.06
N GLY A 108 -20.16 -7.03 -7.96
CA GLY A 108 -19.86 -5.60 -8.00
C GLY A 108 -18.43 -5.28 -8.46
N LEU A 109 -17.48 -6.21 -8.30
CA LEU A 109 -16.10 -6.06 -8.77
C LEU A 109 -15.96 -6.44 -10.26
N LEU A 110 -16.71 -7.44 -10.72
CA LEU A 110 -16.78 -7.77 -12.15
C LEU A 110 -17.39 -6.60 -12.94
N GLU A 111 -18.49 -6.04 -12.47
CA GLU A 111 -19.14 -4.85 -13.06
C GLU A 111 -18.17 -3.66 -13.19
N ASP A 112 -17.32 -3.42 -12.17
CA ASP A 112 -16.30 -2.36 -12.23
C ASP A 112 -15.31 -2.60 -13.38
N SER A 113 -14.92 -3.85 -13.64
CA SER A 113 -14.00 -4.19 -14.74
C SER A 113 -14.63 -4.02 -16.13
N GLU A 114 -15.91 -4.37 -16.28
CA GLU A 114 -16.68 -4.16 -17.51
C GLU A 114 -16.87 -2.67 -17.79
N ALA A 115 -17.24 -1.91 -16.75
CA ALA A 115 -17.38 -0.46 -16.83
C ALA A 115 -16.05 0.22 -17.18
N ALA A 116 -14.93 -0.23 -16.61
CA ALA A 116 -13.60 0.29 -16.93
C ALA A 116 -13.24 0.10 -18.42
N LEU A 117 -13.51 -1.06 -19.00
CA LEU A 117 -13.34 -1.30 -20.43
C LEU A 117 -14.26 -0.39 -21.27
N ALA A 118 -15.54 -0.35 -20.94
CA ALA A 118 -16.52 0.46 -21.68
C ALA A 118 -16.15 1.95 -21.70
N GLN A 119 -15.66 2.49 -20.58
CA GLN A 119 -15.19 3.87 -20.50
C GLN A 119 -13.92 4.12 -21.32
N ALA A 120 -12.99 3.17 -21.33
CA ALA A 120 -11.77 3.30 -22.13
C ALA A 120 -12.07 3.24 -23.64
N VAL A 121 -13.06 2.44 -24.05
CA VAL A 121 -13.56 2.39 -25.43
C VAL A 121 -14.31 3.67 -25.80
N ALA A 122 -15.17 4.16 -24.91
CA ALA A 122 -15.90 5.42 -25.11
C ALA A 122 -14.97 6.64 -25.20
N ALA A 123 -13.81 6.59 -24.55
CA ALA A 123 -12.76 7.59 -24.66
C ALA A 123 -11.87 7.39 -25.91
N GLU A 124 -12.23 6.48 -26.82
CA GLU A 124 -11.47 6.11 -28.02
C GLU A 124 -10.03 5.68 -27.74
N ALA A 125 -9.74 5.21 -26.52
CA ALA A 125 -8.39 4.95 -26.04
C ALA A 125 -8.04 3.45 -25.95
N ALA A 126 -9.02 2.56 -26.13
CA ALA A 126 -8.86 1.11 -26.05
C ALA A 126 -9.47 0.38 -27.25
N ASN A 127 -8.84 -0.75 -27.63
CA ASN A 127 -9.37 -1.70 -28.60
C ASN A 127 -10.22 -2.76 -27.86
N PRO A 128 -11.54 -2.85 -28.12
CA PRO A 128 -12.41 -3.85 -27.49
C PRO A 128 -12.27 -5.26 -28.08
N ASP A 129 -11.71 -5.41 -29.28
CA ASP A 129 -11.66 -6.70 -29.99
C ASP A 129 -10.44 -7.55 -29.58
N GLN A 130 -9.47 -6.94 -28.91
CA GLN A 130 -8.24 -7.58 -28.47
C GLN A 130 -8.02 -7.28 -26.98
N VAL A 131 -8.69 -8.03 -26.11
CA VAL A 131 -8.70 -7.78 -24.67
C VAL A 131 -8.03 -8.92 -23.92
N ALA A 132 -7.11 -8.56 -23.02
CA ALA A 132 -6.59 -9.41 -21.97
C ALA A 132 -6.88 -8.79 -20.61
N ILE A 133 -6.88 -9.61 -19.57
CA ILE A 133 -7.01 -9.12 -18.18
C ILE A 133 -5.92 -9.68 -17.28
N LEU A 134 -5.41 -8.83 -16.40
CA LEU A 134 -4.43 -9.14 -15.37
C LEU A 134 -4.96 -8.69 -14.02
N GLY A 135 -4.80 -9.52 -12.98
CA GLY A 135 -5.26 -9.16 -11.65
C GLY A 135 -4.38 -9.72 -10.52
N HIS A 136 -4.31 -8.97 -9.41
CA HIS A 136 -3.58 -9.38 -8.20
C HIS A 136 -4.51 -9.67 -7.02
N SER A 137 -4.30 -10.79 -6.32
CA SER A 137 -5.03 -11.13 -5.09
C SER A 137 -6.55 -11.08 -5.29
N MET A 138 -7.30 -10.19 -4.62
CA MET A 138 -8.71 -9.92 -4.93
C MET A 138 -8.97 -9.70 -6.43
N GLY A 139 -8.18 -8.84 -7.08
CA GLY A 139 -8.27 -8.59 -8.53
C GLY A 139 -7.91 -9.80 -9.39
N SER A 140 -7.17 -10.77 -8.87
CA SER A 140 -6.92 -12.04 -9.59
C SER A 140 -8.19 -12.88 -9.71
N GLY A 141 -9.07 -12.83 -8.70
CA GLY A 141 -10.39 -13.47 -8.74
C GLY A 141 -11.25 -12.83 -9.83
N VAL A 142 -11.25 -11.50 -9.89
CA VAL A 142 -11.92 -10.72 -10.95
C VAL A 142 -11.36 -11.07 -12.33
N ALA A 143 -10.04 -11.15 -12.49
CA ALA A 143 -9.43 -11.51 -13.77
C ALA A 143 -9.84 -12.92 -14.24
N LEU A 144 -9.84 -13.91 -13.33
CA LEU A 144 -10.28 -15.27 -13.63
C LEU A 144 -11.77 -15.30 -13.98
N GLU A 145 -12.62 -14.63 -13.20
CA GLU A 145 -14.07 -14.55 -13.43
C GLU A 145 -14.39 -13.85 -14.76
N TYR A 146 -13.76 -12.71 -15.03
CA TYR A 146 -13.91 -11.97 -16.28
C TYR A 146 -13.56 -12.84 -17.49
N GLY A 147 -12.42 -13.54 -17.47
CA GLY A 147 -12.03 -14.43 -18.56
C GLY A 147 -12.93 -15.66 -18.73
N ILE A 148 -13.75 -16.01 -17.73
CA ILE A 148 -14.77 -17.06 -17.81
C ILE A 148 -16.08 -16.51 -18.38
N VAL A 149 -16.53 -15.34 -17.91
CA VAL A 149 -17.78 -14.70 -18.33
C VAL A 149 -17.67 -14.11 -19.75
N HIS A 150 -16.48 -13.64 -20.13
CA HIS A 150 -16.18 -13.04 -21.42
C HIS A 150 -15.21 -13.93 -22.21
N PRO A 151 -15.68 -15.03 -22.84
CA PRO A 151 -14.82 -16.02 -23.50
C PRO A 151 -14.04 -15.49 -24.71
N ASP A 152 -14.37 -14.30 -25.20
CA ASP A 152 -13.62 -13.59 -26.25
C ASP A 152 -12.34 -12.92 -25.74
N THR A 153 -12.16 -12.82 -24.42
CA THR A 153 -10.91 -12.38 -23.77
C THR A 153 -9.76 -13.28 -24.23
N ASN A 154 -8.71 -12.73 -24.86
CA ASN A 154 -7.68 -13.55 -25.48
C ASN A 154 -6.65 -14.10 -24.47
N ALA A 155 -6.44 -13.44 -23.33
CA ALA A 155 -5.53 -13.90 -22.28
C ALA A 155 -5.96 -13.47 -20.87
N THR A 156 -5.66 -14.31 -19.88
CA THR A 156 -5.94 -14.03 -18.46
C THR A 156 -4.68 -14.27 -17.62
N ILE A 157 -4.34 -13.31 -16.76
CA ILE A 157 -3.16 -13.36 -15.89
C ILE A 157 -3.60 -13.17 -14.43
N ALA A 158 -3.37 -14.18 -13.59
CA ALA A 158 -3.72 -14.15 -12.17
C ALA A 158 -2.46 -14.20 -11.29
N ILE A 159 -2.23 -13.13 -10.52
CA ILE A 159 -1.06 -12.95 -9.65
C ILE A 159 -1.49 -13.15 -8.20
N SER A 160 -0.79 -14.03 -7.49
CA SER A 160 -1.19 -14.51 -6.17
C SER A 160 -2.67 -14.92 -6.19
N PRO A 161 -3.02 -15.94 -7.00
CA PRO A 161 -4.40 -16.22 -7.36
C PRO A 161 -5.23 -16.64 -6.15
N VAL A 162 -6.41 -16.05 -5.98
CA VAL A 162 -7.43 -16.54 -5.03
C VAL A 162 -8.11 -17.79 -5.58
N ARG A 163 -8.96 -18.43 -4.77
CA ARG A 163 -9.74 -19.59 -5.22
C ARG A 163 -10.77 -19.13 -6.25
N GLN A 164 -10.84 -19.82 -7.38
CA GLN A 164 -11.86 -19.65 -8.40
C GLN A 164 -12.07 -20.99 -9.12
N THR A 165 -13.24 -21.18 -9.71
CA THR A 165 -13.52 -22.35 -10.54
C THR A 165 -13.09 -22.07 -11.97
N VAL A 166 -12.04 -22.75 -12.44
CA VAL A 166 -11.57 -22.70 -13.84
C VAL A 166 -11.88 -24.03 -14.53
N THR A 167 -11.85 -24.05 -15.85
CA THR A 167 -11.97 -25.27 -16.67
C THR A 167 -10.77 -25.39 -17.61
N PRO A 168 -10.58 -26.55 -18.27
CA PRO A 168 -9.59 -26.67 -19.33
C PRO A 168 -9.76 -25.64 -20.46
N GLU A 169 -11.00 -25.24 -20.73
CA GLU A 169 -11.37 -24.30 -21.79
C GLU A 169 -11.23 -22.84 -21.34
N LEU A 170 -11.67 -22.49 -20.12
CA LEU A 170 -11.75 -21.11 -19.64
C LEU A 170 -11.11 -20.90 -18.26
N PRO A 171 -10.48 -19.74 -18.02
CA PRO A 171 -10.32 -18.61 -18.94
C PRO A 171 -9.28 -18.87 -20.04
N ARG A 172 -9.36 -18.19 -21.18
CA ARG A 172 -8.40 -18.37 -22.28
C ARG A 172 -7.01 -17.87 -21.91
N ASN A 173 -5.99 -18.55 -22.45
CA ASN A 173 -4.55 -18.34 -22.24
C ASN A 173 -4.25 -17.86 -20.80
N LEU A 174 -4.32 -18.78 -19.85
CA LEU A 174 -4.18 -18.52 -18.42
C LEU A 174 -2.72 -18.60 -17.95
N LEU A 175 -2.18 -17.47 -17.49
CA LEU A 175 -0.93 -17.40 -16.72
C LEU A 175 -1.25 -17.25 -15.23
N LEU A 176 -0.69 -18.14 -14.42
CA LEU A 176 -0.68 -18.04 -12.97
C LEU A 176 0.70 -17.59 -12.49
N MET A 177 0.75 -16.66 -11.54
CA MET A 177 1.98 -16.23 -10.90
C MET A 177 1.82 -16.23 -9.39
N ALA A 178 2.85 -16.65 -8.66
CA ALA A 178 2.87 -16.56 -7.19
C ALA A 178 4.29 -16.36 -6.68
N GLY A 179 4.46 -15.59 -5.61
CA GLY A 179 5.74 -15.43 -4.95
C GLY A 179 6.15 -16.69 -4.19
N SER A 180 7.41 -17.06 -4.27
CA SER A 180 7.97 -18.22 -3.56
C SER A 180 7.82 -18.16 -2.02
N ARG A 181 7.58 -16.96 -1.45
CA ARG A 181 7.32 -16.76 -0.01
C ARG A 181 5.83 -16.77 0.34
N GLU A 182 4.96 -17.07 -0.61
CA GLU A 182 3.50 -17.12 -0.46
C GLU A 182 2.97 -18.55 -0.59
N GLN A 183 3.37 -19.44 0.33
CA GLN A 183 3.13 -20.89 0.19
C GLN A 183 1.66 -21.26 -0.08
N GLN A 184 0.71 -20.55 0.53
CA GLN A 184 -0.72 -20.77 0.31
C GLN A 184 -1.16 -20.40 -1.12
N PHE A 185 -0.67 -19.29 -1.66
CA PHE A 185 -0.94 -18.88 -3.03
C PHE A 185 -0.24 -19.78 -4.06
N VAL A 186 0.98 -20.25 -3.77
CA VAL A 186 1.67 -21.25 -4.61
C VAL A 186 0.87 -22.55 -4.67
N ALA A 187 0.39 -23.05 -3.52
CA ALA A 187 -0.43 -24.27 -3.47
C ALA A 187 -1.75 -24.09 -4.24
N ASN A 188 -2.41 -22.94 -4.08
CA ASN A 188 -3.63 -22.63 -4.82
C ASN A 188 -3.39 -22.53 -6.34
N ALA A 189 -2.32 -21.87 -6.76
CA ALA A 189 -1.97 -21.73 -8.17
C ALA A 189 -1.67 -23.09 -8.82
N LYS A 190 -1.00 -24.02 -8.12
CA LYS A 190 -0.79 -25.39 -8.61
C LYS A 190 -2.12 -26.11 -8.82
N LYS A 191 -3.02 -26.03 -7.85
CA LYS A 191 -4.36 -26.63 -7.96
C LYS A 191 -5.17 -26.06 -9.11
N LEU A 192 -5.15 -24.73 -9.30
CA LEU A 192 -5.80 -24.08 -10.44
C LEU A 192 -5.22 -24.54 -11.77
N LEU A 193 -3.90 -24.69 -11.88
CA LEU A 193 -3.24 -25.18 -13.08
C LEU A 193 -3.66 -26.62 -13.41
N GLU A 194 -3.72 -27.49 -12.41
CA GLU A 194 -4.19 -28.88 -12.55
C GLU A 194 -5.65 -28.92 -13.04
N THR A 195 -6.54 -28.15 -12.41
CA THR A 195 -7.95 -28.04 -12.82
C THR A 195 -8.10 -27.47 -14.24
N ALA A 196 -7.22 -26.54 -14.65
CA ALA A 196 -7.22 -25.93 -15.97
C ALA A 196 -6.59 -26.80 -17.07
N GLY A 197 -6.31 -28.09 -16.80
CA GLY A 197 -5.80 -29.05 -17.79
C GLY A 197 -4.27 -29.16 -17.88
N GLY A 198 -3.52 -28.52 -16.97
CA GLY A 198 -2.06 -28.62 -16.90
C GLY A 198 -1.31 -27.68 -17.85
N GLU A 199 0.01 -27.54 -17.62
CA GLU A 199 0.87 -26.62 -18.37
C GLU A 199 1.04 -27.01 -19.84
N ASN A 200 0.85 -26.05 -20.74
CA ASN A 200 1.00 -26.22 -22.19
C ASN A 200 1.14 -24.84 -22.88
N ASN A 201 1.54 -24.83 -24.16
CA ASN A 201 1.80 -23.61 -24.94
C ASN A 201 0.83 -23.43 -26.14
N ASN A 202 -0.41 -23.90 -26.03
CA ASN A 202 -1.39 -23.87 -27.14
C ASN A 202 -2.07 -22.49 -27.28
N TYR A 203 -1.29 -21.43 -27.50
CA TYR A 203 -1.76 -20.04 -27.51
C TYR A 203 -2.83 -19.76 -28.57
N SER A 204 -2.66 -20.29 -29.78
CA SER A 204 -3.59 -20.11 -30.90
C SER A 204 -4.95 -20.76 -30.66
N ALA A 205 -4.99 -21.84 -29.88
CA ALA A 205 -6.22 -22.52 -29.47
C ALA A 205 -6.86 -21.86 -28.22
N GLY A 206 -6.24 -20.82 -27.65
CA GLY A 206 -6.71 -20.17 -26.42
C GLY A 206 -6.54 -21.01 -25.15
N SER A 207 -5.89 -22.18 -25.23
CA SER A 207 -5.78 -23.15 -24.12
C SER A 207 -4.40 -23.17 -23.47
N ALA A 208 -3.49 -22.25 -23.81
CA ALA A 208 -2.20 -22.16 -23.15
C ALA A 208 -2.37 -21.95 -21.64
N ARG A 209 -1.57 -22.66 -20.83
CA ARG A 209 -1.58 -22.57 -19.37
C ARG A 209 -0.16 -22.59 -18.84
N LYS A 210 0.14 -21.76 -17.85
CA LYS A 210 1.46 -21.78 -17.19
C LYS A 210 1.40 -21.29 -15.76
N LEU A 211 2.24 -21.85 -14.88
CA LEU A 211 2.53 -21.32 -13.56
C LEU A 211 3.98 -20.82 -13.50
N VAL A 212 4.17 -19.56 -13.10
CA VAL A 212 5.50 -19.01 -12.82
C VAL A 212 5.62 -18.67 -11.34
N ILE A 213 6.52 -19.37 -10.64
CA ILE A 213 6.85 -19.07 -9.24
C ILE A 213 7.97 -18.03 -9.21
N ILE A 214 7.69 -16.85 -8.66
CA ILE A 214 8.63 -15.71 -8.62
C ILE A 214 9.53 -15.85 -7.38
N PRO A 215 10.87 -15.90 -7.53
CA PRO A 215 11.77 -16.18 -6.42
C PRO A 215 11.89 -14.97 -5.47
N ASN A 216 12.07 -15.26 -4.18
CA ASN A 216 12.39 -14.33 -3.10
C ASN A 216 11.38 -13.19 -2.81
N VAL A 217 10.22 -13.20 -3.44
CA VAL A 217 9.16 -12.22 -3.20
C VAL A 217 7.99 -12.82 -2.41
N GLU A 218 7.34 -11.95 -1.64
CA GLU A 218 6.07 -12.18 -0.97
C GLU A 218 4.92 -11.42 -1.66
N HIS A 219 3.74 -11.47 -1.06
CA HIS A 219 2.44 -11.00 -1.58
C HIS A 219 2.42 -9.58 -2.15
N ILE A 220 3.18 -8.65 -1.59
CA ILE A 220 3.26 -7.27 -2.08
C ILE A 220 4.46 -7.07 -2.99
N SER A 221 5.64 -7.60 -2.62
CA SER A 221 6.88 -7.46 -3.38
C SER A 221 6.86 -8.11 -4.76
N ILE A 222 5.98 -9.09 -5.02
CA ILE A 222 5.77 -9.64 -6.37
C ILE A 222 5.36 -8.55 -7.37
N LEU A 223 4.61 -7.53 -6.94
CA LEU A 223 4.15 -6.42 -7.79
C LEU A 223 5.28 -5.50 -8.26
N PHE A 224 6.44 -5.57 -7.60
CA PHE A 224 7.65 -4.80 -7.94
C PHE A 224 8.74 -5.66 -8.59
N SER A 225 8.46 -6.94 -8.84
CA SER A 225 9.44 -7.87 -9.39
C SER A 225 9.59 -7.69 -10.91
N PRO A 226 10.80 -7.35 -11.41
CA PRO A 226 11.07 -7.34 -12.84
C PRO A 226 10.73 -8.68 -13.51
N LEU A 227 10.96 -9.81 -12.83
CA LEU A 227 10.65 -11.12 -13.37
C LEU A 227 9.14 -11.31 -13.58
N ALA A 228 8.31 -10.83 -12.65
CA ALA A 228 6.86 -10.90 -12.77
C ALA A 228 6.36 -10.02 -13.93
N HIS A 229 6.90 -8.81 -14.06
CA HIS A 229 6.58 -7.91 -15.18
C HIS A 229 6.98 -8.52 -16.53
N THR A 230 8.20 -9.08 -16.63
CA THR A 230 8.67 -9.76 -17.84
C THR A 230 7.85 -11.01 -18.16
N ALA A 231 7.45 -11.79 -17.16
CA ALA A 231 6.59 -12.97 -17.38
C ALA A 231 5.21 -12.58 -17.92
N ALA A 232 4.59 -11.53 -17.37
CA ALA A 232 3.32 -11.02 -17.88
C ALA A 232 3.45 -10.53 -19.33
N ARG A 233 4.49 -9.75 -19.64
CA ARG A 233 4.79 -9.31 -21.01
C ARG A 233 4.99 -10.49 -21.95
N ALA A 234 5.86 -11.43 -21.60
CA ALA A 234 6.19 -12.57 -22.47
C ALA A 234 4.95 -13.43 -22.77
N TRP A 235 4.03 -13.55 -21.81
CA TRP A 235 2.75 -14.23 -22.02
C TRP A 235 1.88 -13.51 -23.04
N LEU A 236 1.73 -12.19 -22.92
CA LEU A 236 0.96 -11.38 -23.87
C LEU A 236 1.61 -11.31 -25.25
N ASP A 237 2.94 -11.22 -25.33
CA ASP A 237 3.70 -11.26 -26.58
C ASP A 237 3.50 -12.62 -27.28
N ALA A 238 3.37 -13.72 -26.52
CA ALA A 238 3.07 -15.04 -27.08
C ALA A 238 1.60 -15.19 -27.55
N THR A 239 0.67 -14.46 -26.94
CA THR A 239 -0.74 -14.45 -27.35
C THR A 239 -1.00 -13.55 -28.57
N TYR A 240 -0.45 -12.34 -28.58
CA TYR A 240 -0.77 -11.31 -29.59
C TYR A 240 0.34 -11.11 -30.63
N GLY A 241 1.50 -11.72 -30.44
CA GLY A 241 2.74 -11.31 -31.11
C GLY A 241 3.40 -10.12 -30.41
N ALA A 242 4.67 -9.89 -30.69
CA ALA A 242 5.37 -8.71 -30.22
C ALA A 242 4.81 -7.45 -30.89
N GLN A 243 4.50 -6.43 -30.10
CA GLN A 243 3.89 -5.20 -30.62
C GLN A 243 4.93 -4.29 -31.30
N ALA A 244 4.47 -3.51 -32.29
CA ALA A 244 5.32 -2.56 -32.99
C ALA A 244 5.83 -1.47 -32.03
N GLY A 245 7.12 -1.15 -32.09
CA GLY A 245 7.73 -0.13 -31.23
C GLY A 245 7.94 -0.55 -29.76
N ALA A 246 7.76 -1.83 -29.43
CA ALA A 246 7.96 -2.35 -28.09
C ALA A 246 9.39 -2.10 -27.56
N ILE A 247 9.49 -1.50 -26.38
CA ILE A 247 10.75 -1.22 -25.68
C ILE A 247 10.92 -2.24 -24.56
N ASN A 248 12.14 -2.75 -24.35
CA ASN A 248 12.45 -3.56 -23.17
C ASN A 248 12.62 -2.67 -21.94
N TYR A 249 11.51 -2.41 -21.25
CA TYR A 249 11.48 -1.62 -20.02
C TYR A 249 11.58 -2.51 -18.78
N THR A 250 12.31 -2.01 -17.77
CA THR A 250 12.34 -2.59 -16.43
C THR A 250 11.99 -1.49 -15.43
N ASP A 251 10.94 -1.71 -14.64
CA ASP A 251 10.54 -0.73 -13.64
C ASP A 251 11.55 -0.65 -12.49
N ARG A 252 12.21 0.50 -12.36
CA ARG A 252 13.17 0.80 -11.29
C ARG A 252 12.68 1.90 -10.34
N ARG A 253 11.44 2.35 -10.49
CA ARG A 253 10.90 3.49 -9.71
C ARG A 253 10.92 3.23 -8.21
N ILE A 254 10.81 1.97 -7.77
CA ILE A 254 10.88 1.62 -6.35
C ILE A 254 12.26 1.91 -5.74
N LEU A 255 13.34 1.82 -6.52
CA LEU A 255 14.69 2.16 -6.07
C LEU A 255 14.84 3.67 -5.91
N TRP A 256 14.36 4.44 -6.89
CA TRP A 256 14.33 5.89 -6.82
C TRP A 256 13.46 6.38 -5.66
N PHE A 257 12.32 5.75 -5.42
CA PHE A 257 11.47 6.02 -4.27
C PHE A 257 12.22 5.85 -2.94
N GLY A 258 12.94 4.74 -2.77
CA GLY A 258 13.78 4.52 -1.58
C GLY A 258 14.84 5.60 -1.39
N MET A 259 15.50 6.04 -2.48
CA MET A 259 16.45 7.15 -2.44
C MET A 259 15.77 8.48 -2.03
N GLY A 260 14.58 8.75 -2.54
CA GLY A 260 13.78 9.92 -2.18
C GLY A 260 13.41 9.95 -0.70
N ILE A 261 12.95 8.83 -0.15
CA ILE A 261 12.67 8.68 1.28
C ILE A 261 13.91 9.00 2.12
N ILE A 262 15.08 8.43 1.77
CA ILE A 262 16.34 8.71 2.46
C ILE A 262 16.66 10.21 2.37
N GLY A 263 16.49 10.81 1.19
CA GLY A 263 16.70 12.24 0.98
C GLY A 263 15.85 13.10 1.90
N PHE A 264 14.54 12.84 1.98
CA PHE A 264 13.60 13.55 2.86
C PHE A 264 13.91 13.34 4.35
N ILE A 265 14.32 12.14 4.76
CA ILE A 265 14.75 11.87 6.14
C ILE A 265 16.01 12.68 6.49
N LEU A 266 16.99 12.77 5.59
CA LEU A 266 18.21 13.55 5.80
C LEU A 266 17.91 15.04 5.93
N VAL A 267 17.06 15.59 5.05
CA VAL A 267 16.62 16.99 5.12
C VAL A 267 15.85 17.25 6.42
N SER A 268 14.90 16.37 6.79
CA SER A 268 14.15 16.48 8.03
C SER A 268 15.07 16.50 9.25
N ASN A 269 16.04 15.59 9.30
CA ASN A 269 17.05 15.55 10.35
C ASN A 269 17.88 16.84 10.40
N ALA A 270 18.30 17.37 9.26
CA ALA A 270 19.08 18.61 9.21
C ALA A 270 18.28 19.80 9.74
N VAL A 271 17.00 19.92 9.36
CA VAL A 271 16.11 21.02 9.76
C VAL A 271 15.68 20.89 11.22
N VAL A 272 15.20 19.73 11.68
CA VAL A 272 14.74 19.52 13.07
C VAL A 272 15.84 19.81 14.09
N ASN A 273 17.10 19.53 13.74
CA ASN A 273 18.25 19.77 14.62
C ASN A 273 18.72 21.23 14.68
N THR A 274 18.16 22.16 13.88
CA THR A 274 18.34 23.61 14.09
C THR A 274 17.40 24.15 15.16
N ILE A 275 16.27 23.47 15.38
CA ILE A 275 15.27 23.88 16.36
C ILE A 275 15.75 23.43 17.74
N GLN A 276 16.04 24.41 18.60
CA GLN A 276 16.51 24.16 19.97
C GLN A 276 15.58 23.16 20.69
N PRO A 277 16.14 22.21 21.47
CA PRO A 277 15.32 21.32 22.28
C PRO A 277 14.49 22.13 23.27
N THR A 278 13.24 21.71 23.49
CA THR A 278 12.49 22.14 24.66
C THR A 278 13.24 21.67 25.90
N SER A 279 13.32 22.52 26.93
CA SER A 279 14.03 22.20 28.17
C SER A 279 13.60 20.82 28.67
N ASN A 280 14.58 19.96 28.96
CA ASN A 280 14.37 18.68 29.62
C ASN A 280 13.99 18.96 31.09
N GLU A 281 12.78 19.45 31.33
CA GLU A 281 12.27 19.40 32.69
C GLU A 281 12.08 17.93 33.03
N SER A 282 12.90 17.48 34.00
CA SER A 282 12.97 16.12 34.54
C SER A 282 11.73 15.80 35.38
N LEU A 283 10.55 16.03 34.83
CA LEU A 283 9.29 15.80 35.50
C LEU A 283 9.05 14.29 35.60
N GLY A 284 9.44 13.69 36.72
CA GLY A 284 8.92 12.42 37.22
C GLY A 284 8.98 11.24 36.24
N VAL A 285 10.12 11.02 35.58
CA VAL A 285 10.31 9.88 34.67
C VAL A 285 10.03 8.57 35.39
N LYS A 286 9.07 7.79 34.87
CA LYS A 286 8.70 6.48 35.42
C LYS A 286 9.83 5.45 35.24
N PRO A 287 9.95 4.45 36.15
CA PRO A 287 10.96 3.42 36.03
C PRO A 287 10.80 2.64 34.72
N ARG A 288 11.91 2.12 34.18
CA ARG A 288 11.92 1.47 32.85
C ARG A 288 10.95 0.30 32.76
N TRP A 289 10.85 -0.53 33.80
CA TRP A 289 9.94 -1.68 33.81
C TRP A 289 8.48 -1.24 33.64
N LEU A 290 8.04 -0.17 34.32
CA LEU A 290 6.67 0.31 34.22
C LEU A 290 6.37 0.83 32.82
N ARG A 291 7.35 1.45 32.16
CA ARG A 291 7.20 1.92 30.78
C ARG A 291 7.08 0.78 29.78
N LEU A 292 7.86 -0.29 29.95
CA LEU A 292 7.76 -1.48 29.13
C LEU A 292 6.41 -2.18 29.33
N VAL A 293 6.04 -2.43 30.60
CA VAL A 293 4.77 -3.07 30.97
C VAL A 293 3.58 -2.27 30.49
N ALA A 294 3.60 -0.94 30.61
CA ALA A 294 2.51 -0.09 30.13
C ALA A 294 2.23 -0.34 28.65
N LEU A 295 3.23 -0.16 27.77
CA LEU A 295 3.05 -0.31 26.33
C LEU A 295 2.55 -1.72 25.94
N LEU A 296 3.12 -2.77 26.55
CA LEU A 296 2.70 -4.14 26.31
C LEU A 296 1.25 -4.39 26.79
N ALA A 297 0.93 -3.95 28.00
CA ALA A 297 -0.40 -4.11 28.58
C ALA A 297 -1.46 -3.37 27.76
N GLY A 298 -1.23 -2.11 27.35
CA GLY A 298 -2.21 -1.39 26.54
C GLY A 298 -2.44 -2.04 25.17
N SER A 299 -1.39 -2.56 24.54
CA SER A 299 -1.48 -3.31 23.28
C SER A 299 -2.35 -4.57 23.41
N LEU A 300 -2.08 -5.42 24.41
CA LEU A 300 -2.82 -6.67 24.61
C LEU A 300 -4.26 -6.44 25.10
N VAL A 301 -4.45 -5.50 26.03
CA VAL A 301 -5.77 -5.16 26.58
C VAL A 301 -6.64 -4.49 25.52
N SER A 302 -6.08 -3.67 24.63
CA SER A 302 -6.82 -3.11 23.48
C SER A 302 -7.40 -4.21 22.60
N SER A 303 -6.60 -5.21 22.22
CA SER A 303 -7.07 -6.35 21.43
C SER A 303 -8.20 -7.11 22.14
N LEU A 304 -8.07 -7.34 23.45
CA LEU A 304 -9.11 -8.00 24.24
C LEU A 304 -10.40 -7.18 24.32
N LEU A 305 -10.30 -5.87 24.58
CA LEU A 305 -11.47 -4.99 24.70
C LEU A 305 -12.22 -4.85 23.37
N LEU A 306 -11.51 -4.69 22.25
CA LEU A 306 -12.14 -4.62 20.94
C LEU A 306 -12.78 -5.96 20.55
N TRP A 307 -12.15 -7.08 20.90
CA TRP A 307 -12.77 -8.39 20.74
C TRP A 307 -14.05 -8.53 21.59
N LEU A 308 -14.03 -8.16 22.87
CA LEU A 308 -15.23 -8.16 23.72
C LEU A 308 -16.33 -7.25 23.17
N ALA A 309 -15.97 -6.07 22.64
CA ALA A 309 -16.92 -5.19 21.98
C ALA A 309 -17.53 -5.83 20.73
N SER A 310 -16.76 -6.62 19.97
CA SER A 310 -17.27 -7.37 18.82
C SER A 310 -18.27 -8.45 19.20
N LEU A 311 -18.08 -9.11 20.36
CA LEU A 311 -19.06 -10.06 20.90
C LEU A 311 -20.38 -9.35 21.28
N GLY A 312 -20.31 -8.06 21.63
CA GLY A 312 -21.47 -7.21 21.87
C GLY A 312 -22.17 -6.69 20.59
N GLY A 313 -21.77 -7.16 19.40
CA GLY A 313 -22.37 -6.79 18.12
C GLY A 313 -21.70 -5.61 17.41
N LEU A 314 -20.61 -5.06 17.95
CA LEU A 314 -19.88 -4.00 17.27
C LEU A 314 -19.11 -4.55 16.05
N GLN A 315 -19.36 -3.99 14.87
CA GLN A 315 -18.67 -4.37 13.64
C GLN A 315 -17.25 -3.76 13.61
N ILE A 316 -16.34 -4.36 14.37
CA ILE A 316 -14.99 -3.83 14.57
C ILE A 316 -14.18 -3.71 13.28
N SER A 317 -14.42 -4.57 12.29
CA SER A 317 -13.77 -4.53 10.98
C SER A 317 -14.22 -3.37 10.09
N GLN A 318 -15.27 -2.64 10.50
CA GLN A 318 -15.98 -1.63 9.70
C GLN A 318 -16.05 -0.27 10.39
N LEU A 319 -15.30 -0.11 11.49
CA LEU A 319 -15.33 1.12 12.28
C LEU A 319 -14.98 2.33 11.42
N LEU A 320 -15.60 3.48 11.72
CA LEU A 320 -15.37 4.75 11.03
C LEU A 320 -15.63 4.70 9.51
N GLY A 321 -16.44 3.75 9.02
CA GLY A 321 -16.72 3.59 7.59
C GLY A 321 -15.49 3.12 6.80
N LEU A 322 -14.61 2.36 7.44
CA LEU A 322 -13.38 1.84 6.84
C LEU A 322 -13.25 0.34 7.08
N VAL A 323 -13.01 -0.41 6.00
CA VAL A 323 -12.73 -1.84 6.10
C VAL A 323 -11.31 -2.03 6.64
N VAL A 324 -11.18 -2.63 7.83
CA VAL A 324 -9.94 -2.85 8.60
C VAL A 324 -9.24 -1.57 9.11
N GLY A 325 -9.23 -0.48 8.34
CA GLY A 325 -8.55 0.77 8.70
C GLY A 325 -9.09 1.39 10.00
N GLY A 326 -10.41 1.37 10.19
CA GLY A 326 -11.04 1.86 11.41
C GLY A 326 -10.70 1.04 12.65
N PHE A 327 -10.58 -0.28 12.50
CA PHE A 327 -10.07 -1.16 13.56
C PHE A 327 -8.68 -0.71 14.02
N LEU A 328 -7.76 -0.47 13.10
CA LEU A 328 -6.39 -0.05 13.45
C LEU A 328 -6.38 1.31 14.18
N ILE A 329 -7.20 2.27 13.73
CA ILE A 329 -7.36 3.57 14.41
C ILE A 329 -7.86 3.37 15.84
N ALA A 330 -8.94 2.59 16.02
CA ALA A 330 -9.51 2.30 17.33
C ALA A 330 -8.54 1.50 18.23
N TRP A 331 -7.80 0.55 17.65
CA TRP A 331 -6.82 -0.27 18.35
C TRP A 331 -5.68 0.59 18.92
N PHE A 332 -5.05 1.42 18.08
CA PHE A 332 -4.02 2.35 18.55
C PHE A 332 -4.59 3.34 19.57
N GLY A 333 -5.79 3.90 19.35
CA GLY A 333 -6.39 4.85 20.28
C GLY A 333 -6.67 4.26 21.66
N THR A 334 -7.34 3.11 21.70
CA THR A 334 -7.62 2.39 22.96
C THR A 334 -6.34 1.95 23.66
N ALA A 335 -5.37 1.38 22.93
CA ALA A 335 -4.06 1.02 23.48
C ALA A 335 -3.34 2.23 24.07
N GLY A 336 -3.37 3.37 23.35
CA GLY A 336 -2.78 4.63 23.79
C GLY A 336 -3.40 5.17 25.07
N VAL A 337 -4.73 5.18 25.17
CA VAL A 337 -5.44 5.61 26.39
C VAL A 337 -5.05 4.73 27.58
N ILE A 338 -5.06 3.40 27.41
CA ILE A 338 -4.67 2.46 28.48
C ILE A 338 -3.23 2.70 28.91
N ASN A 339 -2.31 2.88 27.95
CA ASN A 339 -0.91 3.21 28.25
C ASN A 339 -0.79 4.47 29.10
N LEU A 340 -1.55 5.52 28.78
CA LEU A 340 -1.53 6.78 29.54
C LEU A 340 -2.15 6.64 30.93
N LEU A 341 -3.17 5.80 31.10
CA LEU A 341 -3.76 5.49 32.42
C LEU A 341 -2.77 4.76 33.34
N ILE A 342 -1.91 3.91 32.78
CA ILE A 342 -0.85 3.20 33.50
C ILE A 342 0.34 4.13 33.78
N LEU A 343 0.82 4.85 32.76
CA LEU A 343 1.99 5.72 32.86
C LEU A 343 1.74 6.97 33.72
N ARG A 344 0.51 7.50 33.68
CA ARG A 344 0.10 8.76 34.34
C ARG A 344 1.15 9.86 34.18
N PRO A 345 1.54 10.21 32.93
CA PRO A 345 2.53 11.25 32.73
C PRO A 345 1.98 12.59 33.22
N LYS A 346 2.86 13.47 33.71
CA LYS A 346 2.46 14.84 34.01
C LYS A 346 2.17 15.54 32.68
N PHE A 347 0.90 15.76 32.39
CA PHE A 347 0.48 16.37 31.14
C PHE A 347 1.02 17.80 31.05
N SER A 348 1.59 18.12 29.89
CA SER A 348 2.01 19.47 29.52
C SER A 348 1.52 19.75 28.12
N TRP A 349 1.00 20.93 27.83
CA TRP A 349 0.62 21.31 26.48
C TRP A 349 1.83 21.36 25.52
N PRO A 350 1.67 21.02 24.23
CA PRO A 350 2.75 21.06 23.26
C PRO A 350 3.26 22.49 23.11
N LYS A 351 4.58 22.68 23.28
CA LYS A 351 5.19 24.00 23.05
C LYS A 351 5.30 24.26 21.55
N GLY A 352 5.26 25.52 21.12
CA GLY A 352 5.34 25.89 19.69
C GLY A 352 6.52 25.22 18.95
N LYS A 353 7.70 25.13 19.59
CA LYS A 353 8.87 24.44 19.02
C LYS A 353 8.64 22.94 18.76
N GLU A 354 7.86 22.26 19.60
CA GLU A 354 7.54 20.83 19.43
C GLU A 354 6.53 20.62 18.31
N ILE A 355 5.55 21.53 18.20
CA ILE A 355 4.61 21.57 17.08
C ILE A 355 5.37 21.77 15.77
N THR A 356 6.24 22.78 15.69
CA THR A 356 7.05 23.04 14.48
C THR A 356 7.90 21.82 14.09
N LYS A 357 8.57 21.17 15.06
CA LYS A 357 9.32 19.93 14.79
C LYS A 357 8.42 18.84 14.24
N GLY A 358 7.26 18.64 14.87
CA GLY A 358 6.28 17.66 14.43
C GLY A 358 5.80 17.91 13.00
N LEU A 359 5.47 19.16 12.67
CA LEU A 359 5.04 19.54 11.33
C LEU A 359 6.13 19.36 10.26
N VAL A 360 7.39 19.68 10.57
CA VAL A 360 8.52 19.44 9.66
C VAL A 360 8.71 17.94 9.38
N VAL A 361 8.59 17.10 10.41
CA VAL A 361 8.71 15.65 10.26
C VAL A 361 7.54 15.08 9.50
N PHE A 362 6.31 15.50 9.83
CA PHE A 362 5.12 15.11 9.09
C PHE A 362 5.25 15.50 7.61
N ALA A 363 5.67 16.74 7.31
CA ALA A 363 5.88 17.18 5.93
C ALA A 363 6.93 16.33 5.20
N ALA A 364 8.04 15.97 5.85
CA ALA A 364 9.05 15.11 5.25
C ALA A 364 8.54 13.69 4.96
N LEU A 365 7.76 13.10 5.87
CA LEU A 365 7.14 11.79 5.65
C LEU A 365 6.04 11.86 4.59
N TRP A 366 5.19 12.89 4.63
CA TRP A 366 4.11 13.12 3.68
C TRP A 366 4.65 13.33 2.27
N LEU A 367 5.72 14.12 2.11
CA LEU A 367 6.34 14.34 0.80
C LEU A 367 7.15 13.11 0.36
N GLY A 368 8.04 12.61 1.22
CA GLY A 368 9.01 11.57 0.86
C GLY A 368 8.42 10.18 0.71
N VAL A 369 7.58 9.75 1.66
CA VAL A 369 6.90 8.44 1.60
C VAL A 369 5.64 8.55 0.78
N GLY A 370 4.84 9.59 1.04
CA GLY A 370 3.53 9.76 0.47
C GLY A 370 3.51 10.25 -0.97
N LEU A 371 3.86 11.53 -1.17
CA LEU A 371 3.75 12.19 -2.47
C LEU A 371 4.63 11.54 -3.53
N ILE A 372 5.89 11.20 -3.23
CA ILE A 372 6.70 10.40 -4.17
C ILE A 372 6.06 9.03 -4.39
N GLY A 373 5.59 8.39 -3.32
CA GLY A 373 4.88 7.10 -3.37
C GLY A 373 3.68 7.12 -4.32
N ASN A 374 2.97 8.25 -4.44
CA ASN A 374 1.85 8.45 -5.36
C ASN A 374 2.21 8.30 -6.84
N TYR A 375 3.46 8.55 -7.21
CA TYR A 375 3.94 8.34 -8.57
C TYR A 375 4.56 6.96 -8.79
N VAL A 376 4.56 6.11 -7.75
CA VAL A 376 5.19 4.79 -7.76
C VAL A 376 4.19 3.68 -7.48
N TRP A 377 3.51 3.71 -6.33
CA TRP A 377 2.68 2.60 -5.86
C TRP A 377 1.59 2.91 -4.80
N LEU A 378 1.63 4.08 -4.15
CA LEU A 378 0.78 4.36 -2.98
C LEU A 378 -0.29 5.42 -3.32
N PRO A 379 -1.61 5.15 -3.24
CA PRO A 379 -2.65 6.14 -3.51
C PRO A 379 -2.71 7.18 -2.37
N TRP A 380 -1.85 8.20 -2.43
CA TRP A 380 -1.56 9.04 -1.26
C TRP A 380 -2.52 10.22 -1.07
N LEU A 381 -3.05 10.76 -2.17
CA LEU A 381 -3.91 11.93 -2.11
C LEU A 381 -5.31 11.52 -1.65
N LEU A 382 -5.73 12.02 -0.49
CA LEU A 382 -7.03 11.69 0.07
C LEU A 382 -8.15 12.41 -0.69
N ILE A 383 -9.13 11.63 -1.16
CA ILE A 383 -10.41 12.17 -1.64
C ILE A 383 -11.16 12.88 -0.48
N PRO A 384 -12.10 13.80 -0.78
CA PRO A 384 -12.80 14.58 0.24
C PRO A 384 -13.41 13.76 1.39
N GLN A 385 -14.01 12.60 1.07
CA GLN A 385 -14.63 11.68 2.03
C GLN A 385 -13.61 11.18 3.07
N ARG A 386 -12.40 10.84 2.62
CA ARG A 386 -11.29 10.40 3.50
C ARG A 386 -10.69 11.56 4.28
N LEU A 387 -10.59 12.74 3.66
CA LEU A 387 -9.99 13.91 4.28
C LEU A 387 -10.77 14.37 5.52
N ILE A 388 -12.11 14.27 5.50
CA ILE A 388 -12.97 14.57 6.66
C ILE A 388 -12.62 13.69 7.86
N LEU A 389 -12.21 12.43 7.63
CA LEU A 389 -11.84 11.49 8.68
C LEU A 389 -10.43 11.74 9.26
N TRP A 390 -9.60 12.55 8.60
CA TRP A 390 -8.20 12.71 8.98
C TRP A 390 -8.02 13.35 10.35
N ILE A 391 -8.76 14.42 10.67
CA ILE A 391 -8.67 15.09 11.97
C ILE A 391 -9.16 14.17 13.11
N PRO A 392 -10.34 13.52 13.01
CA PRO A 392 -10.76 12.53 14.01
C PRO A 392 -9.75 11.39 14.19
N ALA A 393 -9.25 10.80 13.11
CA ALA A 393 -8.26 9.72 13.16
C ALA A 393 -6.95 10.17 13.83
N PHE A 394 -6.46 11.37 13.50
CA PHE A 394 -5.32 11.99 14.16
C PHE A 394 -5.52 12.11 15.68
N ILE A 395 -6.67 12.62 16.13
CA ILE A 395 -6.99 12.78 17.56
C ILE A 395 -7.01 11.42 18.26
N VAL A 396 -7.61 10.40 17.63
CA VAL A 396 -7.70 9.05 18.21
C VAL A 396 -6.32 8.37 18.28
N LEU A 397 -5.43 8.59 17.32
CA LEU A 397 -4.09 8.01 17.30
C LEU A 397 -3.10 8.72 18.24
N LEU A 398 -3.35 9.99 18.57
CA LEU A 398 -2.44 10.83 19.35
C LEU A 398 -2.04 10.24 20.72
N PRO A 399 -2.94 9.64 21.53
CA PRO A 399 -2.59 9.01 22.81
C PRO A 399 -1.51 7.93 22.69
N TRP A 400 -1.54 7.12 21.64
CA TRP A 400 -0.54 6.06 21.44
C TRP A 400 0.84 6.63 21.21
N PHE A 401 0.98 7.53 20.23
CA PHE A 401 2.28 8.11 19.93
C PHE A 401 2.79 8.98 21.06
N TYR A 402 1.91 9.66 21.80
CA TYR A 402 2.30 10.39 23.02
C TYR A 402 2.81 9.44 24.11
N ALA A 403 2.14 8.30 24.35
CA ALA A 403 2.59 7.30 25.32
C ALA A 403 3.95 6.69 24.95
N VAL A 404 4.18 6.39 23.66
CA VAL A 404 5.49 5.92 23.16
C VAL A 404 6.55 7.02 23.31
N GLY A 405 6.20 8.27 23.00
CA GLY A 405 7.06 9.43 23.20
C GLY A 405 7.51 9.58 24.65
N GLU A 406 6.58 9.50 25.61
CA GLU A 406 6.87 9.52 27.05
C GLU A 406 7.69 8.31 27.50
N ALA A 407 7.35 7.11 27.02
CA ALA A 407 8.07 5.88 27.37
C ALA A 407 9.52 5.91 26.88
N SER A 408 9.77 6.45 25.69
CA SER A 408 11.10 6.52 25.07
C SER A 408 11.89 7.78 25.43
N ARG A 409 11.26 8.82 25.99
CA ARG A 409 11.86 10.13 26.30
C ARG A 409 13.24 10.09 26.99
N PRO A 410 13.52 9.22 27.98
CA PRO A 410 14.83 9.16 28.64
C PRO A 410 15.93 8.48 27.82
N ALA A 411 15.60 7.92 26.65
CA ALA A 411 16.55 7.18 25.84
C ALA A 411 17.66 8.08 25.30
N ARG A 412 18.90 7.60 25.41
CA ARG A 412 20.03 8.14 24.65
C ARG A 412 19.85 7.80 23.16
N PRO A 413 20.53 8.48 22.22
CA PRO A 413 20.44 8.17 20.79
C PRO A 413 20.61 6.67 20.45
N ALA A 414 21.59 5.99 21.05
CA ALA A 414 21.78 4.55 20.85
C ALA A 414 20.62 3.68 21.39
N GLY A 415 19.89 4.16 22.40
CA GLY A 415 18.75 3.45 23.00
C GLY A 415 17.45 3.59 22.22
N GLN A 416 17.37 4.49 21.24
CA GLN A 416 16.16 4.68 20.43
C GLN A 416 15.88 3.51 19.51
N LEU A 417 16.93 2.89 18.95
CA LEU A 417 16.78 1.66 18.17
C LEU A 417 16.11 0.56 19.01
N GLY A 418 16.53 0.41 20.27
CA GLY A 418 15.92 -0.53 21.20
C GLY A 418 14.45 -0.22 21.50
N TRP A 419 14.08 1.05 21.63
CA TRP A 419 12.68 1.45 21.80
C TRP A 419 11.84 1.25 20.55
N TRP A 420 12.39 1.51 19.37
CA TRP A 420 11.72 1.20 18.10
C TRP A 420 11.47 -0.30 17.97
N LEU A 421 12.49 -1.14 18.18
CA LEU A 421 12.35 -2.60 18.16
C LEU A 421 11.30 -3.08 19.16
N TYR A 422 11.32 -2.53 20.38
CA TYR A 422 10.34 -2.86 21.40
C TYR A 422 8.92 -2.46 20.99
N GLN A 423 8.75 -1.25 20.45
CA GLN A 423 7.46 -0.78 19.94
C GLN A 423 6.94 -1.71 18.83
N VAL A 424 7.81 -2.11 17.90
CA VAL A 424 7.46 -3.07 16.84
C VAL A 424 6.98 -4.38 17.44
N ILE A 425 7.72 -4.97 18.38
CA ILE A 425 7.34 -6.23 19.05
C ILE A 425 5.97 -6.07 19.74
N VAL A 426 5.76 -4.98 20.47
CA VAL A 426 4.50 -4.72 21.19
C VAL A 426 3.32 -4.59 20.23
N VAL A 427 3.47 -3.86 19.12
CA VAL A 427 2.40 -3.70 18.13
C VAL A 427 2.10 -5.02 17.43
N LEU A 428 3.14 -5.73 16.98
CA LEU A 428 2.98 -7.03 16.34
C LEU A 428 2.32 -8.05 17.26
N ALA A 429 2.72 -8.11 18.55
CA ALA A 429 2.12 -9.03 19.52
C ALA A 429 0.63 -8.74 19.75
N GLY A 430 0.24 -7.46 19.91
CA GLY A 430 -1.15 -7.10 20.11
C GLY A 430 -2.02 -7.32 18.86
N LEU A 431 -1.52 -6.96 17.68
CA LEU A 431 -2.25 -7.22 16.43
C LEU A 431 -2.33 -8.72 16.10
N PHE A 432 -1.29 -9.50 16.41
CA PHE A 432 -1.34 -10.95 16.30
C PHE A 432 -2.39 -11.55 17.23
N LEU A 433 -2.47 -11.09 18.48
CA LEU A 433 -3.56 -11.47 19.38
C LEU A 433 -4.92 -11.10 18.80
N ALA A 434 -5.09 -9.89 18.26
CA ALA A 434 -6.35 -9.49 17.61
C ALA A 434 -6.72 -10.40 16.44
N LEU A 435 -5.75 -10.78 15.59
CA LEU A 435 -5.94 -11.73 14.50
C LEU A 435 -6.40 -13.11 14.98
N THR A 436 -5.84 -13.60 16.08
CA THR A 436 -6.25 -14.89 16.66
C THR A 436 -7.65 -14.86 17.26
N LEU A 437 -8.06 -13.72 17.84
CA LEU A 437 -9.37 -13.55 18.46
C LEU A 437 -10.47 -13.24 17.44
N TYR A 438 -10.11 -12.59 16.33
CA TYR A 438 -11.04 -12.19 15.29
C TYR A 438 -10.45 -12.46 13.89
N PRO A 439 -10.74 -13.64 13.31
CA PRO A 439 -10.22 -14.05 12.00
C PRO A 439 -10.64 -13.13 10.84
N GLY A 440 -11.74 -12.37 10.98
CA GLY A 440 -12.21 -11.42 9.96
C GLY A 440 -11.26 -10.24 9.70
N LEU A 441 -10.20 -10.08 10.50
CA LEU A 441 -9.13 -9.11 10.28
C LEU A 441 -7.94 -9.69 9.50
N GLY A 442 -8.10 -10.86 8.86
CA GLY A 442 -7.01 -11.61 8.20
C GLY A 442 -6.12 -10.78 7.27
N PHE A 443 -6.64 -9.72 6.65
CA PHE A 443 -5.86 -8.79 5.85
C PHE A 443 -4.71 -8.12 6.63
N ILE A 444 -4.85 -7.89 7.95
CA ILE A 444 -3.78 -7.33 8.79
C ILE A 444 -2.50 -8.17 8.68
N PHE A 445 -2.61 -9.49 8.47
CA PHE A 445 -1.45 -10.36 8.27
C PHE A 445 -0.55 -9.91 7.12
N ILE A 446 -1.15 -9.44 6.01
CA ILE A 446 -0.44 -8.98 4.80
C ILE A 446 0.36 -7.70 5.08
N ILE A 447 -0.14 -6.80 5.94
CA ILE A 447 0.51 -5.53 6.24
C ILE A 447 1.49 -5.61 7.43
N LEU A 448 1.51 -6.70 8.22
CA LEU A 448 2.42 -6.82 9.37
C LEU A 448 3.89 -6.53 9.02
N PRO A 449 4.44 -6.99 7.87
CA PRO A 449 5.82 -6.67 7.48
C PRO A 449 6.09 -5.18 7.23
N LEU A 450 5.05 -4.38 6.93
CA LEU A 450 5.18 -2.95 6.71
C LEU A 450 5.21 -2.13 8.01
N ILE A 451 4.65 -2.65 9.11
CA ILE A 451 4.60 -1.95 10.40
C ILE A 451 6.00 -1.56 10.90
N PRO A 452 7.01 -2.46 10.93
CA PRO A 452 8.37 -2.10 11.33
C PRO A 452 8.95 -0.96 10.49
N VAL A 453 8.67 -0.96 9.18
CA VAL A 453 9.15 0.05 8.23
C VAL A 453 8.50 1.40 8.53
N ILE A 454 7.17 1.46 8.64
CA ILE A 454 6.41 2.69 8.93
C ILE A 454 6.88 3.32 10.25
N LEU A 455 6.97 2.52 11.32
CA LEU A 455 7.42 3.01 12.63
C LEU A 455 8.90 3.42 12.61
N GLY A 456 9.72 2.73 11.81
CA GLY A 456 11.14 3.04 11.63
C GLY A 456 11.36 4.35 10.91
N LEU A 457 10.63 4.60 9.82
CA LEU A 457 10.68 5.86 9.06
C LEU A 457 10.30 7.05 9.94
N HIS A 458 9.24 6.91 10.73
CA HIS A 458 8.84 7.94 11.69
C HIS A 458 9.95 8.22 12.72
N MET A 459 10.55 7.18 13.32
CA MET A 459 11.64 7.31 14.29
C MET A 459 12.89 7.97 13.68
N LEU A 460 13.28 7.54 12.47
CA LEU A 460 14.42 8.10 11.76
C LEU A 460 14.23 9.57 11.41
N ALA A 461 13.03 9.99 11.04
CA ALA A 461 12.74 11.37 10.65
C ALA A 461 12.77 12.36 11.83
N ILE A 462 12.28 11.99 13.02
CA ILE A 462 12.20 12.89 14.17
C ILE A 462 13.55 13.15 14.89
N SER A 463 14.56 12.31 14.65
CA SER A 463 15.91 12.39 15.22
C SER A 463 16.01 12.17 16.75
N ALA A 464 17.24 12.06 17.25
CA ALA A 464 17.50 11.43 18.54
C ALA A 464 17.13 12.19 19.83
N LYS A 465 16.70 13.44 19.72
CA LYS A 465 16.32 14.29 20.86
C LYS A 465 14.95 14.89 20.59
N HIS A 466 13.91 14.15 20.96
CA HIS A 466 12.53 14.58 20.80
C HIS A 466 11.83 14.74 22.15
N GLY A 467 11.00 15.78 22.27
CA GLY A 467 9.96 15.81 23.29
C GLY A 467 8.83 14.85 22.90
N SER A 468 7.99 14.49 23.85
CA SER A 468 6.88 13.54 23.63
C SER A 468 5.91 14.04 22.56
N TRP A 469 5.62 15.35 22.53
CA TRP A 469 4.80 15.96 21.50
C TRP A 469 5.45 16.00 20.12
N ALA A 470 6.75 16.25 20.07
CA ALA A 470 7.50 16.26 18.82
C ALA A 470 7.51 14.85 18.18
N PHE A 471 7.45 13.79 18.99
CA PHE A 471 7.24 12.41 18.51
C PHE A 471 5.76 12.12 18.22
N ALA A 472 4.84 12.61 19.05
CA ALA A 472 3.42 12.27 18.98
C ALA A 472 2.72 12.81 17.73
N ILE A 473 2.90 14.11 17.48
CA ILE A 473 2.21 14.84 16.40
C ILE A 473 2.48 14.21 15.03
N PRO A 474 3.74 14.08 14.56
CA PRO A 474 3.99 13.54 13.23
C PRO A 474 3.60 12.07 13.12
N GLY A 475 3.84 11.27 14.16
CA GLY A 475 3.47 9.85 14.17
C GLY A 475 1.96 9.65 14.00
N ALA A 476 1.15 10.40 14.75
CA ALA A 476 -0.30 10.33 14.66
C ALA A 476 -0.82 10.88 13.32
N MET A 477 -0.33 12.04 12.86
CA MET A 477 -0.74 12.64 11.59
C MET A 477 -0.40 11.74 10.39
N PHE A 478 0.82 11.21 10.36
CA PHE A 478 1.31 10.35 9.27
C PHE A 478 0.57 9.00 9.25
N THR A 479 0.41 8.37 10.41
CA THR A 479 -0.29 7.09 10.50
C THR A 479 -1.78 7.25 10.18
N ALA A 480 -2.44 8.32 10.66
CA ALA A 480 -3.83 8.62 10.28
C ALA A 480 -3.97 8.75 8.77
N TRP A 481 -3.09 9.54 8.13
CA TRP A 481 -3.12 9.74 6.70
C TRP A 481 -2.90 8.43 5.93
N LEU A 482 -1.90 7.65 6.32
CA LEU A 482 -1.58 6.37 5.67
C LEU A 482 -2.74 5.37 5.76
N LEU A 483 -3.36 5.23 6.94
CA LEU A 483 -4.51 4.34 7.12
C LEU A 483 -5.69 4.78 6.25
N LEU A 484 -5.95 6.09 6.19
CA LEU A 484 -7.03 6.63 5.37
C LEU A 484 -6.75 6.52 3.88
N ALA A 485 -5.50 6.61 3.45
CA ALA A 485 -5.10 6.49 2.05
C ALA A 485 -5.25 5.07 1.51
N VAL A 486 -4.97 4.06 2.35
CA VAL A 486 -4.84 2.66 1.91
C VAL A 486 -6.12 1.85 2.11
N PHE A 487 -6.83 2.05 3.23
CA PHE A 487 -7.93 1.15 3.58
C PHE A 487 -9.24 1.51 2.89
N PRO A 488 -10.05 0.52 2.46
CA PRO A 488 -11.26 0.81 1.70
C PRO A 488 -12.33 1.54 2.51
N LEU A 489 -13.09 2.44 1.86
CA LEU A 489 -14.31 3.01 2.41
C LEU A 489 -15.43 1.96 2.43
N GLN A 490 -16.35 2.10 3.38
CA GLN A 490 -17.52 1.26 3.56
C GLN A 490 -18.78 2.06 3.92
#